data_AF-A0A1S9PKR4-F1
#
_entry.id   AF-A0A1S9PKR4-F1
#
_cell.length_a   1.000
_cell.length_b   1.000
_cell.length_c   1.000
_cell.angle_alpha   90.00
_cell.angle_beta   90.00
_cell.angle_gamma   90.00
#
_symmetry.space_group_name_H-M   'P 1'
#
loop_
_entity.id
_entity.type
_entity.pdbx_description
1 polymer ?
#
loop_
_entity_poly.entity_id
_entity_poly.type
_entity_poly.pdbx_seq_one_letter_code
_entity_poly.pdbx_strand_id
1 'polypeptide(L)'
;MNAKLLFLFLLISSLLRLNARAAKVPAFDHLPPGGIDIIEGWRFTGEDGAGFAAPEYNDKSWRIIHPEKPLSQLPELKGVSIGWMRTHFTVGPELSKRSLILSVFQTCASEIFLDGELILRHGVISRSGNEVIPIGANLPEEELHLSAGKEHVLAIRFAPWRPGFHMHTDGYLLWLTLNNFSNWQANNKAIDESNGTYTVLVSVFFF
;
A
#
# COMPACT_ATOMS: atom_id res chain seq x y z
N MET A 1 -33.85 -28.11 23.68
CA MET A 1 -33.03 -28.22 22.44
C MET A 1 -32.14 -29.45 22.59
N ASN A 2 -32.26 -30.43 21.69
CA ASN A 2 -31.58 -31.72 21.81
C ASN A 2 -30.06 -31.55 21.60
N ALA A 3 -29.23 -32.12 22.49
CA ALA A 3 -27.77 -32.04 22.41
C ALA A 3 -27.20 -32.53 21.06
N LYS A 4 -27.89 -33.49 20.41
CA LYS A 4 -27.56 -33.95 19.06
C LYS A 4 -27.78 -32.88 17.99
N LEU A 5 -28.81 -32.04 18.16
CA LEU A 5 -29.11 -30.94 17.24
C LEU A 5 -28.08 -29.80 17.38
N LEU A 6 -27.64 -29.52 18.62
CA LEU A 6 -26.60 -28.53 18.90
C LEU A 6 -25.24 -28.96 18.32
N PHE A 7 -24.90 -30.24 18.48
CA PHE A 7 -23.66 -30.81 17.92
C PHE A 7 -23.67 -30.79 16.38
N LEU A 8 -24.79 -31.15 15.76
CA LEU A 8 -24.95 -31.08 14.30
C LEU A 8 -24.85 -29.64 13.78
N PHE A 9 -25.43 -28.67 14.49
CA PHE A 9 -25.34 -27.25 14.13
C PHE A 9 -23.91 -26.72 14.23
N LEU A 10 -23.17 -27.10 15.27
CA LEU A 10 -21.75 -26.77 15.41
C LEU A 10 -20.90 -27.41 14.31
N LEU A 11 -21.17 -28.67 13.95
CA LEU A 11 -20.45 -29.38 12.89
C LEU A 11 -20.68 -28.74 11.51
N ILE A 12 -21.95 -28.42 11.19
CA ILE A 12 -22.32 -27.72 9.95
C ILE A 12 -21.70 -26.32 9.90
N SER A 13 -21.67 -25.59 11.03
CA SER A 13 -21.01 -24.28 11.11
C SER A 13 -19.49 -24.35 10.91
N SER A 14 -18.85 -25.46 11.31
CA SER A 14 -17.41 -25.68 11.07
C SER A 14 -17.12 -26.01 9.60
N LEU A 15 -18.01 -26.78 8.95
CA LEU A 15 -17.89 -27.16 7.54
C LEU A 15 -18.16 -25.98 6.60
N LEU A 16 -19.02 -25.03 7.00
CA LEU A 16 -19.28 -23.80 6.24
C LEU A 16 -18.10 -22.80 6.26
N ARG A 17 -17.14 -22.92 7.19
CA ARG A 17 -15.94 -22.05 7.26
C ARG A 17 -14.82 -22.46 6.31
N LEU A 18 -14.89 -23.63 5.68
CA LEU A 18 -13.83 -24.17 4.82
C LEU A 18 -13.87 -23.66 3.36
N ASN A 19 -14.87 -22.86 2.98
CA ASN A 19 -15.01 -22.29 1.64
C ASN A 19 -14.64 -20.81 1.54
N ALA A 20 -13.76 -20.32 2.41
CA ALA A 20 -13.04 -19.09 2.10
C ALA A 20 -12.00 -19.43 1.00
N ARG A 21 -12.37 -19.21 -0.26
CA ARG A 21 -11.42 -19.28 -1.37
C ARG A 21 -10.26 -18.35 -1.01
N ALA A 22 -9.09 -18.92 -0.72
CA ALA A 22 -7.90 -18.11 -0.50
C ALA A 22 -7.74 -17.23 -1.74
N ALA A 23 -7.74 -15.91 -1.55
CA ALA A 23 -7.42 -14.99 -2.63
C ALA A 23 -6.05 -15.41 -3.16
N LYS A 24 -5.95 -15.60 -4.48
CA LYS A 24 -4.69 -15.97 -5.12
C LYS A 24 -3.69 -14.85 -4.83
N VAL A 25 -2.55 -15.19 -4.25
CA VAL A 25 -1.44 -14.26 -4.04
C VAL A 25 -0.95 -13.80 -5.43
N PRO A 26 -0.94 -12.48 -5.73
CA PRO A 26 -0.38 -11.95 -6.96
C PRO A 26 1.04 -12.45 -7.19
N ALA A 27 1.34 -12.83 -8.43
CA ALA A 27 2.65 -13.32 -8.83
C ALA A 27 3.18 -12.47 -9.98
N PHE A 28 4.38 -11.94 -9.82
CA PHE A 28 5.03 -11.09 -10.81
C PHE A 28 6.27 -11.79 -11.37
N ASP A 29 6.29 -12.07 -12.66
CA ASP A 29 7.38 -12.84 -13.27
C ASP A 29 8.36 -11.99 -14.08
N HIS A 30 7.96 -10.78 -14.49
CA HIS A 30 8.77 -9.91 -15.34
C HIS A 30 8.51 -8.44 -15.01
N LEU A 31 9.51 -7.60 -15.23
CA LEU A 31 9.38 -6.15 -15.13
C LEU A 31 9.00 -5.56 -16.50
N PRO A 32 7.76 -5.09 -16.71
CA PRO A 32 7.38 -4.41 -17.94
C PRO A 32 8.01 -3.01 -18.01
N PRO A 33 8.02 -2.36 -19.19
CA PRO A 33 8.62 -1.03 -19.35
C PRO A 33 8.05 0.05 -18.42
N GLY A 34 6.78 -0.05 -18.02
CA GLY A 34 6.14 0.90 -17.11
C GLY A 34 6.30 0.59 -15.61
N GLY A 35 6.98 -0.50 -15.25
CA GLY A 35 7.00 -1.00 -13.88
C GLY A 35 5.77 -1.83 -13.51
N ILE A 36 5.77 -2.37 -12.28
CA ILE A 36 4.70 -3.21 -11.76
C ILE A 36 3.95 -2.43 -10.69
N ASP A 37 2.70 -2.09 -10.95
CA ASP A 37 1.83 -1.50 -9.94
C ASP A 37 1.34 -2.55 -8.95
N ILE A 38 1.54 -2.31 -7.66
CA ILE A 38 1.10 -3.19 -6.58
C ILE A 38 -0.33 -2.77 -6.17
N ILE A 39 -1.32 -3.10 -7.00
CA ILE A 39 -2.73 -2.69 -6.80
C ILE A 39 -3.64 -3.81 -6.28
N GLU A 40 -3.17 -5.05 -6.32
CA GLU A 40 -3.97 -6.23 -5.91
C GLU A 40 -3.62 -6.69 -4.48
N GLY A 41 -4.55 -7.43 -3.87
CA GLY A 41 -4.29 -8.18 -2.63
C GLY A 41 -4.34 -7.37 -1.33
N TRP A 42 -4.60 -6.07 -1.39
CA TRP A 42 -4.61 -5.20 -0.23
C TRP A 42 -5.74 -5.51 0.76
N ARG A 43 -5.34 -5.62 2.02
CA ARG A 43 -6.21 -5.68 3.20
C ARG A 43 -5.87 -4.58 4.18
N PHE A 44 -6.84 -4.17 4.98
CA PHE A 44 -6.78 -3.03 5.88
C PHE A 44 -7.45 -3.27 7.24
N THR A 45 -6.82 -2.73 8.28
CA THR A 45 -7.40 -2.54 9.61
C THR A 45 -7.20 -1.11 10.10
N GLY A 46 -8.22 -0.56 10.78
CA GLY A 46 -8.13 0.75 11.44
C GLY A 46 -7.49 0.71 12.83
N GLU A 47 -6.94 -0.43 13.22
CA GLU A 47 -6.23 -0.63 14.48
C GLU A 47 -4.72 -0.37 14.30
N ASP A 48 -4.03 0.04 15.37
CA ASP A 48 -2.59 0.31 15.35
C ASP A 48 -1.84 -0.68 16.25
N GLY A 49 -1.49 -1.85 15.70
CA GLY A 49 -0.86 -2.95 16.41
C GLY A 49 0.63 -3.11 16.09
N ALA A 50 1.47 -3.30 17.12
CA ALA A 50 2.93 -3.41 16.96
C ALA A 50 3.39 -4.63 16.14
N GLY A 51 2.60 -5.71 16.09
CA GLY A 51 2.92 -6.92 15.33
C GLY A 51 2.46 -6.90 13.87
N PHE A 52 1.82 -5.82 13.41
CA PHE A 52 1.17 -5.79 12.09
C PHE A 52 2.14 -5.67 10.91
N ALA A 53 3.43 -5.43 11.16
CA ALA A 53 4.47 -5.54 10.13
C ALA A 53 4.95 -6.98 9.89
N ALA A 54 4.81 -7.86 10.89
CA ALA A 54 5.43 -9.18 10.87
C ALA A 54 4.89 -10.06 9.73
N PRO A 55 5.74 -10.73 8.93
CA PRO A 55 5.29 -11.48 7.76
C PRO A 55 4.31 -12.61 8.11
N GLU A 56 4.48 -13.24 9.27
CA GLU A 56 3.63 -14.32 9.79
C GLU A 56 2.28 -13.85 10.38
N TYR A 57 2.05 -12.55 10.52
CA TYR A 57 0.80 -12.03 11.06
C TYR A 57 -0.39 -12.38 10.16
N ASN A 58 -1.43 -12.97 10.75
CA ASN A 58 -2.62 -13.40 10.03
C ASN A 58 -3.60 -12.24 9.82
N ASP A 59 -3.57 -11.64 8.63
CA ASP A 59 -4.45 -10.54 8.22
C ASP A 59 -5.71 -10.99 7.48
N LYS A 60 -6.05 -12.29 7.44
CA LYS A 60 -7.22 -12.80 6.70
C LYS A 60 -8.56 -12.22 7.18
N SER A 61 -8.61 -11.70 8.40
CA SER A 61 -9.79 -11.04 8.98
C SER A 61 -9.90 -9.55 8.62
N TRP A 62 -8.86 -8.97 8.03
CA TRP A 62 -8.85 -7.56 7.64
C TRP A 62 -9.75 -7.33 6.43
N ARG A 63 -10.27 -6.10 6.32
CA ARG A 63 -11.16 -5.71 5.22
C ARG A 63 -10.35 -5.50 3.95
N ILE A 64 -10.89 -5.84 2.79
CA ILE A 64 -10.25 -5.50 1.51
C ILE A 64 -10.29 -3.98 1.34
N ILE A 65 -9.21 -3.40 0.80
CA ILE A 65 -9.14 -1.98 0.47
C ILE A 65 -8.48 -1.78 -0.91
N HIS A 66 -8.71 -0.62 -1.50
CA HIS A 66 -8.16 -0.19 -2.78
C HIS A 66 -7.38 1.11 -2.60
N PRO A 67 -6.12 1.05 -2.14
CA PRO A 67 -5.35 2.25 -1.79
C PRO A 67 -5.05 3.15 -3.00
N GLU A 68 -5.15 2.61 -4.21
CA GLU A 68 -5.04 3.34 -5.48
C GLU A 68 -6.24 4.25 -5.75
N LYS A 69 -7.24 4.31 -4.86
CA LYS A 69 -8.35 5.26 -4.96
C LYS A 69 -8.05 6.54 -4.18
N PRO A 70 -8.62 7.69 -4.59
CA PRO A 70 -8.54 8.91 -3.80
C PRO A 70 -9.21 8.72 -2.45
N LEU A 71 -8.73 9.45 -1.43
CA LEU A 71 -9.23 9.36 -0.07
C LEU A 71 -10.75 9.65 0.05
N SER A 72 -11.29 10.50 -0.82
CA SER A 72 -12.72 10.80 -0.91
C SER A 72 -13.59 9.58 -1.32
N GLN A 73 -13.00 8.58 -1.96
CA GLN A 73 -13.63 7.32 -2.38
C GLN A 73 -13.38 6.15 -1.41
N LEU A 74 -12.73 6.40 -0.28
CA LEU A 74 -12.43 5.40 0.76
C LEU A 74 -13.18 5.72 2.06
N PRO A 75 -14.53 5.61 2.07
CA PRO A 75 -15.34 5.93 3.25
C PRO A 75 -15.00 5.08 4.48
N GLU A 76 -14.47 3.88 4.30
CA GLU A 76 -14.01 2.98 5.36
C GLU A 76 -12.83 3.54 6.18
N LEU A 77 -12.14 4.57 5.65
CA LEU A 77 -11.07 5.29 6.33
C LEU A 77 -11.58 6.51 7.10
N LYS A 78 -12.86 6.89 6.95
CA LYS A 78 -13.44 7.98 7.74
C LYS A 78 -13.40 7.62 9.22
N GLY A 79 -12.69 8.42 10.01
CA GLY A 79 -12.53 8.21 11.44
C GLY A 79 -11.23 7.51 11.83
N VAL A 80 -10.55 6.83 10.91
CA VAL A 80 -9.24 6.19 11.15
C VAL A 80 -8.20 7.27 11.41
N SER A 81 -7.52 7.20 12.56
CA SER A 81 -6.40 8.08 12.89
C SER A 81 -5.08 7.47 12.42
N ILE A 82 -4.83 6.23 12.81
CA ILE A 82 -3.72 5.39 12.35
C ILE A 82 -4.31 4.04 11.99
N GLY A 83 -3.88 3.48 10.87
CA GLY A 83 -4.26 2.14 10.47
C GLY A 83 -3.13 1.43 9.75
N TRP A 84 -3.41 0.21 9.34
CA TRP A 84 -2.45 -0.65 8.67
C TRP A 84 -3.05 -1.27 7.41
N MET A 85 -2.26 -1.29 6.34
CA MET A 85 -2.56 -2.01 5.11
C MET A 85 -1.51 -3.09 4.89
N ARG A 86 -1.91 -4.24 4.34
CA ARG A 86 -1.00 -5.33 3.98
C ARG A 86 -1.37 -5.89 2.63
N THR A 87 -0.37 -6.19 1.82
CA THR A 87 -0.52 -7.03 0.64
C THR A 87 0.59 -8.06 0.59
N HIS A 88 0.27 -9.19 -0.05
CA HIS A 88 1.15 -10.34 -0.20
C HIS A 88 1.37 -10.55 -1.68
N PHE A 89 2.59 -10.87 -2.08
CA PHE A 89 2.91 -11.16 -3.48
C PHE A 89 4.13 -12.09 -3.57
N THR A 90 4.29 -12.75 -4.71
CA THR A 90 5.49 -13.54 -5.02
C THR A 90 6.17 -12.99 -6.27
N VAL A 91 7.48 -13.20 -6.40
CA VAL A 91 8.20 -12.86 -7.63
C VAL A 91 8.85 -14.07 -8.29
N GLY A 92 8.99 -14.00 -9.61
CA GLY A 92 9.70 -14.97 -10.42
C GLY A 92 11.23 -14.79 -10.38
N PRO A 93 11.98 -15.76 -10.91
CA PRO A 93 13.45 -15.73 -10.93
C PRO A 93 14.06 -14.51 -11.63
N GLU A 94 13.35 -13.94 -12.59
CA GLU A 94 13.81 -12.78 -13.37
C GLU A 94 13.90 -11.53 -12.49
N LEU A 95 12.82 -11.20 -11.78
CA LEU A 95 12.77 -10.09 -10.85
C LEU A 95 13.72 -10.28 -9.66
N SER A 96 13.88 -11.51 -9.18
CA SER A 96 14.77 -11.78 -8.03
C SER A 96 16.26 -11.51 -8.29
N LYS A 97 16.66 -11.40 -9.56
CA LYS A 97 18.03 -11.10 -9.98
C LYS A 97 18.24 -9.61 -10.26
N ARG A 98 17.22 -8.79 -10.02
CA ARG A 98 17.25 -7.35 -10.26
C ARG A 98 17.31 -6.59 -8.95
N SER A 99 18.01 -5.47 -9.03
CA SER A 99 17.83 -4.34 -8.14
C SER A 99 16.53 -3.64 -8.54
N LEU A 100 15.53 -3.67 -7.65
CA LEU A 100 14.24 -3.03 -7.88
C LEU A 100 14.15 -1.76 -7.03
N ILE A 101 13.41 -0.78 -7.55
CA ILE A 101 13.17 0.49 -6.89
C ILE A 101 11.68 0.56 -6.56
N LEU A 102 11.33 0.87 -5.30
CA LEU A 102 9.95 1.09 -4.88
C LEU A 102 9.59 2.56 -4.96
N SER A 103 8.86 2.93 -6.00
CA SER A 103 8.34 4.29 -6.15
C SER A 103 7.00 4.42 -5.42
N VAL A 104 6.84 5.51 -4.67
CA VAL A 104 5.69 5.74 -3.77
C VAL A 104 5.03 7.08 -4.08
N PHE A 105 3.76 7.04 -4.44
CA PHE A 105 2.91 8.23 -4.54
C PHE A 105 1.81 8.15 -3.49
N GLN A 106 1.60 9.20 -2.69
CA GLN A 106 0.66 9.13 -1.57
C GLN A 106 0.08 10.49 -1.17
N THR A 107 -1.06 10.44 -0.49
CA THR A 107 -1.70 11.59 0.20
C THR A 107 -1.92 11.32 1.69
N CYS A 108 -1.15 10.40 2.26
CA CYS A 108 -1.12 10.06 3.68
C CYS A 108 0.31 10.07 4.22
N ALA A 109 0.47 10.11 5.54
CA ALA A 109 1.76 9.75 6.14
C ALA A 109 1.88 8.24 6.19
N SER A 110 3.07 7.69 5.94
CA SER A 110 3.28 6.24 5.92
C SER A 110 4.63 5.79 6.50
N GLU A 111 4.63 4.60 7.08
CA GLU A 111 5.82 3.80 7.37
C GLU A 111 5.63 2.48 6.61
N ILE A 112 6.55 2.18 5.69
CA ILE A 112 6.46 1.04 4.77
C ILE A 112 7.46 -0.01 5.21
N PHE A 113 6.99 -1.23 5.35
CA PHE A 113 7.75 -2.39 5.80
C PHE A 113 7.73 -3.48 4.73
N LEU A 114 8.88 -4.06 4.43
CA LEU A 114 9.01 -5.26 3.59
C LEU A 114 9.45 -6.42 4.48
N ASP A 115 8.67 -7.51 4.49
CA ASP A 115 8.94 -8.72 5.27
C ASP A 115 9.20 -8.46 6.76
N GLY A 116 8.57 -7.42 7.31
CA GLY A 116 8.71 -6.99 8.71
C GLY A 116 9.79 -5.94 8.98
N GLU A 117 10.65 -5.64 8.00
CA GLU A 117 11.70 -4.63 8.12
C GLU A 117 11.20 -3.28 7.61
N LEU A 118 11.42 -2.22 8.40
CA LEU A 118 11.06 -0.87 7.98
C LEU A 118 12.02 -0.38 6.89
N ILE A 119 11.48 -0.08 5.71
CA ILE A 119 12.25 0.40 4.56
C ILE A 119 12.06 1.90 4.32
N LEU A 120 10.85 2.44 4.47
CA LEU A 120 10.57 3.86 4.16
C LEU A 120 9.71 4.54 5.22
N ARG A 121 9.92 5.84 5.41
CA ARG A 121 9.10 6.72 6.26
C ARG A 121 8.73 7.97 5.49
N HIS A 122 7.46 8.17 5.19
CA HIS A 122 7.00 9.37 4.52
C HIS A 122 6.10 10.20 5.43
N GLY A 123 6.48 11.46 5.60
CA GLY A 123 5.71 12.42 6.38
C GLY A 123 5.75 12.13 7.88
N VAL A 124 4.70 12.55 8.59
CA VAL A 124 4.58 12.39 10.04
C VAL A 124 3.25 11.73 10.38
N ILE A 125 3.32 10.55 10.99
CA ILE A 125 2.16 9.84 11.53
C ILE A 125 1.81 10.42 12.91
N SER A 126 0.55 10.85 13.06
CA SER A 126 -0.01 11.28 14.34
C SER A 126 -1.43 10.74 14.53
N ARG A 127 -1.82 10.51 15.79
CA ARG A 127 -3.22 10.24 16.13
C ARG A 127 -4.08 11.48 16.03
N SER A 128 -3.46 12.66 16.18
CA SER A 128 -4.10 13.96 15.97
C SER A 128 -4.12 14.24 14.46
N GLY A 129 -5.30 14.21 13.85
CA GLY A 129 -5.43 14.36 12.40
C GLY A 129 -4.88 15.66 11.81
N ASN A 130 -4.75 16.71 12.63
CA ASN A 130 -4.20 18.01 12.24
C ASN A 130 -2.66 18.04 12.27
N GLU A 131 -2.03 17.04 12.89
CA GLU A 131 -0.58 16.89 12.97
C GLU A 131 -0.05 15.88 11.95
N VAL A 132 -0.94 15.26 11.17
CA VAL A 132 -0.56 14.37 10.07
C VAL A 132 0.03 15.22 8.95
N ILE A 133 1.29 14.96 8.62
CA ILE A 133 1.97 15.56 7.48
C ILE A 133 2.06 14.47 6.41
N PRO A 134 1.30 14.53 5.30
CA PRO A 134 1.27 13.46 4.29
C PRO A 134 2.50 13.41 3.40
N ILE A 135 3.24 14.52 3.29
CA ILE A 135 4.38 14.62 2.38
C ILE A 135 5.64 14.22 3.14
N GLY A 136 6.25 13.11 2.72
CA GLY A 136 7.68 12.88 2.93
C GLY A 136 8.42 13.53 1.77
N ALA A 137 9.19 14.58 2.04
CA ALA A 137 10.04 15.20 1.03
C ALA A 137 11.04 14.17 0.49
N ASN A 138 11.03 13.92 -0.82
CA ASN A 138 12.12 13.36 -1.65
C ASN A 138 13.14 12.51 -0.88
N LEU A 139 12.67 11.48 -0.17
CA LEU A 139 13.60 10.56 0.47
C LEU A 139 14.21 9.69 -0.63
N PRO A 140 15.50 9.32 -0.51
CA PRO A 140 16.10 8.41 -1.46
C PRO A 140 15.26 7.14 -1.52
N GLU A 141 14.89 6.74 -2.73
CA GLU A 141 14.12 5.51 -2.90
C GLU A 141 14.98 4.31 -2.47
N GLU A 142 14.35 3.36 -1.80
CA GLU A 142 15.03 2.17 -1.31
C GLU A 142 15.13 1.12 -2.42
N GLU A 143 16.34 0.57 -2.54
CA GLU A 143 16.60 -0.60 -3.36
C GLU A 143 16.01 -1.83 -2.66
N LEU A 144 15.18 -2.57 -3.38
CA LEU A 144 14.56 -3.80 -2.90
C LEU A 144 15.20 -5.02 -3.53
N HIS A 145 15.52 -5.98 -2.67
CA HIS A 145 15.92 -7.33 -3.08
C HIS A 145 14.81 -8.32 -2.74
N LEU A 146 14.25 -8.94 -3.78
CA LEU A 146 13.19 -9.93 -3.64
C LEU A 146 13.70 -11.32 -3.96
N SER A 147 13.18 -12.32 -3.27
CA SER A 147 13.56 -13.73 -3.43
C SER A 147 12.52 -14.45 -4.27
N ALA A 148 12.96 -15.18 -5.30
CA ALA A 148 12.07 -15.93 -6.17
C ALA A 148 11.29 -17.01 -5.39
N GLY A 149 9.99 -17.11 -5.66
CA GLY A 149 9.11 -18.13 -5.05
C GLY A 149 8.84 -17.95 -3.55
N LYS A 150 9.43 -16.94 -2.90
CA LYS A 150 9.07 -16.51 -1.55
C LYS A 150 7.82 -15.63 -1.61
N GLU A 151 6.89 -15.83 -0.68
CA GLU A 151 5.83 -14.87 -0.41
C GLU A 151 6.43 -13.69 0.35
N HIS A 152 6.36 -12.51 -0.28
CA HIS A 152 6.75 -11.24 0.29
C HIS A 152 5.54 -10.52 0.85
N VAL A 153 5.74 -9.83 1.96
CA VAL A 153 4.71 -9.04 2.63
C VAL A 153 5.12 -7.58 2.62
N LEU A 154 4.30 -6.75 1.99
CA LEU A 154 4.39 -5.30 2.12
C LEU A 154 3.34 -4.83 3.13
N ALA A 155 3.79 -4.33 4.27
CA ALA A 155 2.95 -3.81 5.32
C ALA A 155 3.15 -2.29 5.44
N ILE A 156 2.07 -1.55 5.62
CA ILE A 156 2.09 -0.10 5.63
C ILE A 156 1.29 0.39 6.82
N ARG A 157 1.97 1.00 7.77
CA ARG A 157 1.34 1.79 8.82
C ARG A 157 1.11 3.18 8.27
N PHE A 158 -0.11 3.71 8.36
CA PHE A 158 -0.44 4.99 7.75
C PHE A 158 -1.38 5.83 8.59
N ALA A 159 -1.36 7.14 8.37
CA ALA A 159 -2.32 8.09 8.90
C ALA A 159 -2.95 8.91 7.75
N PRO A 160 -4.29 8.83 7.56
CA PRO A 160 -4.97 9.65 6.56
C PRO A 160 -4.83 11.15 6.85
N TRP A 161 -4.49 11.94 5.85
CA TRP A 161 -4.52 13.40 5.96
C TRP A 161 -5.96 13.91 5.84
N ARG A 162 -6.49 14.46 6.93
CA ARG A 162 -7.93 14.77 7.07
C ARG A 162 -8.50 15.69 5.99
N PRO A 163 -7.82 16.78 5.57
CA PRO A 163 -8.31 17.63 4.48
C PRO A 163 -8.55 16.87 3.17
N GLY A 164 -7.80 15.80 2.90
CA GLY A 164 -7.94 15.00 1.67
C GLY A 164 -9.31 14.35 1.48
N PHE A 165 -10.11 14.16 2.55
CA PHE A 165 -11.48 13.66 2.42
C PHE A 165 -12.45 14.65 1.76
N HIS A 166 -12.12 15.94 1.76
CA HIS A 166 -12.93 17.02 1.17
C HIS A 166 -12.41 17.47 -0.20
N MET A 167 -11.28 16.92 -0.64
CA MET A 167 -10.69 17.23 -1.93
C MET A 167 -11.26 16.29 -2.99
N HIS A 168 -11.94 16.85 -3.98
CA HIS A 168 -12.39 16.15 -5.17
C HIS A 168 -11.29 16.16 -6.25
N THR A 169 -10.11 15.66 -5.88
CA THR A 169 -8.95 15.55 -6.79
C THR A 169 -8.81 14.12 -7.30
N ASP A 170 -8.36 13.96 -8.55
CA ASP A 170 -8.03 12.67 -9.19
C ASP A 170 -6.73 12.06 -8.63
N GLY A 171 -6.59 12.01 -7.31
CA GLY A 171 -5.40 11.51 -6.61
C GLY A 171 -5.57 10.10 -6.06
N TYR A 172 -4.57 9.66 -5.30
CA TYR A 172 -4.52 8.34 -4.68
C TYR A 172 -4.27 8.49 -3.18
N LEU A 173 -4.83 7.61 -2.34
CA LEU A 173 -4.34 7.48 -0.98
C LEU A 173 -2.87 7.05 -1.02
N LEU A 174 -2.61 5.97 -1.76
CA LEU A 174 -1.29 5.37 -1.90
C LEU A 174 -1.24 4.54 -3.20
N TRP A 175 -0.23 4.80 -4.02
CA TRP A 175 0.12 4.04 -5.21
C TRP A 175 1.59 3.64 -5.13
N LEU A 176 1.85 2.35 -5.33
CA LEU A 176 3.18 1.76 -5.25
C LEU A 176 3.54 1.07 -6.57
N THR A 177 4.74 1.35 -7.08
CA THR A 177 5.23 0.75 -8.31
C THR A 177 6.64 0.20 -8.10
N LEU A 178 6.85 -1.07 -8.47
CA LEU A 178 8.19 -1.64 -8.59
C LEU A 178 8.78 -1.27 -9.95
N ASN A 179 9.94 -0.64 -9.93
CA ASN A 179 10.66 -0.16 -11.10
C ASN A 179 12.10 -0.66 -11.14
N ASN A 180 12.77 -0.43 -12.26
CA ASN A 180 14.23 -0.43 -12.29
C ASN A 180 14.74 1.01 -12.22
N PHE A 181 16.01 1.17 -11.86
CA PHE A 181 16.65 2.48 -11.71
C PHE A 181 16.54 3.36 -12.97
N SER A 182 16.69 2.78 -14.18
CA SER A 182 16.62 3.53 -15.43
C SER A 182 15.22 4.12 -15.68
N ASN A 183 14.17 3.32 -15.46
CA ASN A 183 12.78 3.75 -15.59
C ASN A 183 12.44 4.82 -14.55
N TRP A 184 12.87 4.59 -13.32
CA TRP A 184 12.71 5.55 -12.23
C TRP A 184 13.35 6.91 -12.59
N GLN A 185 14.59 6.90 -13.07
CA GLN A 185 15.31 8.11 -13.46
C GLN A 185 14.59 8.85 -14.61
N ALA A 186 14.10 8.11 -15.60
CA ALA A 186 13.34 8.69 -16.72
C ALA A 186 12.03 9.35 -16.25
N ASN A 187 11.30 8.70 -15.34
CA ASN A 187 10.04 9.22 -14.80
C ASN A 187 10.27 10.49 -13.97
N ASN A 188 11.28 10.52 -13.11
CA ASN A 188 11.58 11.72 -12.32
C ASN A 188 12.02 12.90 -13.19
N LYS A 189 12.83 12.63 -14.23
CA LYS A 189 13.20 13.68 -15.19
C LYS A 189 11.98 14.27 -15.88
N ALA A 190 11.02 13.45 -16.29
CA ALA A 190 9.78 13.93 -16.92
C ALA A 190 8.92 14.76 -15.94
N ILE A 191 8.86 14.37 -14.67
CA ILE A 191 8.16 15.13 -13.61
C ILE A 191 8.85 16.48 -13.38
N ASP A 192 10.18 16.51 -13.30
CA ASP A 192 10.95 17.75 -13.13
C ASP A 192 10.79 18.70 -14.31
N GLU A 193 10.83 18.19 -15.55
CA GLU A 193 10.59 18.98 -16.77
C GLU A 193 9.16 19.55 -16.81
N SER A 194 8.18 18.75 -16.41
CA SER A 194 6.78 19.18 -16.28
C SER A 194 6.63 20.29 -15.23
N ASN A 195 7.17 20.08 -14.03
CA ASN A 195 7.15 21.07 -12.93
C ASN A 195 7.90 22.36 -13.30
N GLY A 196 9.02 22.25 -14.03
CA GLY A 196 9.72 23.40 -14.60
C GLY A 196 8.84 24.16 -15.59
N THR A 197 8.10 23.46 -16.45
CA THR A 197 7.16 24.06 -17.41
C THR A 197 5.99 24.75 -16.70
N TYR A 198 5.41 24.14 -15.66
CA TYR A 198 4.37 24.77 -14.84
C TYR A 198 4.88 26.02 -14.14
N THR A 199 6.10 25.99 -13.60
CA THR A 199 6.72 27.17 -12.96
C THR A 199 6.90 28.31 -13.97
N VAL A 200 7.34 28.02 -15.18
CA VAL A 200 7.44 29.01 -16.26
C VAL A 200 6.07 29.56 -16.63
N LEU A 201 5.04 28.71 -16.80
CA LEU A 201 3.69 29.16 -17.13
C LEU A 201 3.09 30.05 -16.04
N VAL A 202 3.18 29.68 -14.76
CA VAL A 202 2.71 30.54 -13.66
C VAL A 202 3.48 31.86 -13.64
N SER A 203 4.78 31.84 -13.92
CA SER A 203 5.58 33.07 -14.01
C SER A 203 5.19 33.96 -15.21
N VAL A 204 4.70 33.39 -16.31
CA VAL A 204 4.27 34.18 -17.48
C VAL A 204 2.87 34.77 -17.31
N PHE A 205 1.99 34.13 -16.53
CA PHE A 205 0.60 34.57 -16.37
C PHE A 205 0.32 35.41 -15.10
N PHE A 206 1.30 35.56 -14.20
CA PHE A 206 1.16 36.34 -12.96
C PHE A 206 2.16 37.51 -12.82
N PHE A 207 2.76 37.98 -13.93
CA PHE A 207 3.48 39.26 -14.02
C PHE A 207 2.89 40.14 -15.12
#